data_AF-A0A381RB07-F1
#
_entry.id   AF-A0A381RB07-F1
#
_cell.length_a   1.000
_cell.length_b   1.000
_cell.length_c   1.000
_cell.angle_alpha   90.00
_cell.angle_beta   90.00
_cell.angle_gamma   90.00
#
_symmetry.space_group_name_H-M   'P 1'
#
loop_
_entity.id
_entity.type
_entity.pdbx_description
1 polymer ?
#
loop_
_entity_poly.entity_id
_entity_poly.type
_entity_poly.pdbx_seq_one_letter_code
_entity_poly.pdbx_strand_id
1 'polypeptide(L)' 'MVLREVERPLLEVVMQETNGNQSRAAEVLGINRNTLRKKLKLYQLIR' A
#
# COMPACT_ATOMS: atom_id res chain seq x y z
N MET A 1 -9.44 -2.19 14.97
CA MET A 1 -8.65 -1.15 15.67
C MET A 1 -7.16 -1.48 15.77
N VAL A 2 -6.66 -2.67 15.40
CA VAL A 2 -5.20 -2.96 15.35
C VAL A 2 -4.67 -3.08 13.92
N LEU A 3 -5.44 -3.73 13.04
CA LEU A 3 -5.05 -3.93 11.63
C LEU A 3 -4.73 -2.62 10.88
N ARG A 4 -5.47 -1.55 11.14
CA ARG A 4 -5.25 -0.25 10.47
C ARG A 4 -3.92 0.40 10.86
N GLU A 5 -3.55 0.28 12.14
CA GLU A 5 -2.31 0.85 12.70
C GLU A 5 -1.06 0.17 12.13
N VAL A 6 -1.17 -1.10 11.74
CA VAL A 6 -0.07 -1.85 11.10
C VAL A 6 -0.11 -1.69 9.58
N GLU A 7 -1.30 -1.69 8.98
CA GLU A 7 -1.44 -1.70 7.53
C GLU A 7 -0.98 -0.39 6.89
N ARG A 8 -1.31 0.77 7.48
CA ARG A 8 -0.87 2.06 6.94
C ARG A 8 0.66 2.19 6.85
N PRO A 9 1.45 2.00 7.92
CA PRO A 9 2.91 2.13 7.82
C PRO A 9 3.52 1.07 6.91
N LEU A 10 2.98 -0.15 6.86
CA LEU A 10 3.41 -1.16 5.88
C LEU A 10 3.27 -0.66 4.44
N LEU A 11 2.12 -0.06 4.11
CA LEU A 11 1.87 0.49 2.78
C LEU A 11 2.77 1.69 2.48
N GLU A 12 3.01 2.58 3.44
CA GLU A 12 3.94 3.72 3.29
C GLU A 12 5.36 3.24 2.99
N VAL A 13 5.88 2.29 3.79
CA VAL A 13 7.23 1.72 3.61
C VAL A 13 7.36 1.05 2.24
N VAL A 14 6.43 0.17 1.85
CA VAL A 14 6.54 -0.51 0.55
C VAL A 14 6.42 0.48 -0.61
N MET A 15 5.57 1.49 -0.51
CA MET A 15 5.47 2.52 -1.54
C MET A 15 6.75 3.34 -1.66
N GLN A 16 7.42 3.63 -0.54
CA GLN A 16 8.74 4.28 -0.55
C GLN A 16 9.81 3.38 -1.19
N GLU A 17 9.92 2.12 -0.78
CA GLU A 17 10.91 1.15 -1.31
C GLU A 17 10.73 0.89 -2.82
N THR A 18 9.51 1.08 -3.33
CA THR A 18 9.18 0.90 -4.74
C THR A 18 9.12 2.22 -5.52
N ASN A 19 9.57 3.34 -4.93
CA ASN A 19 9.54 4.67 -5.53
C ASN A 19 8.16 5.07 -6.09
N GLY A 20 7.09 4.72 -5.36
CA GLY A 20 5.72 5.01 -5.75
C GLY A 20 5.13 4.07 -6.82
N ASN A 21 5.88 3.07 -7.29
CA ASN A 21 5.41 2.13 -8.30
C ASN A 21 4.41 1.12 -7.70
N GLN A 22 3.12 1.39 -7.88
CA GLN A 22 2.04 0.54 -7.35
C GLN A 22 2.05 -0.89 -7.91
N SER A 23 2.53 -1.13 -9.13
CA SER A 23 2.61 -2.50 -9.65
C SER A 23 3.68 -3.30 -8.89
N ARG A 24 4.88 -2.72 -8.74
CA ARG A 24 5.96 -3.34 -7.97
C ARG A 24 5.61 -3.49 -6.49
N ALA A 25 4.96 -2.49 -5.88
CA ALA A 25 4.49 -2.58 -4.50
C ALA A 25 3.48 -3.71 -4.30
N ALA A 26 2.60 -3.94 -5.28
CA ALA A 26 1.61 -5.02 -5.23
C ALA A 26 2.27 -6.40 -5.32
N GLU A 27 3.32 -6.54 -6.14
CA GLU A 27 4.15 -7.74 -6.21
C GLU A 27 4.86 -8.01 -4.87
N VAL A 28 5.49 -6.99 -4.27
CA VAL A 28 6.16 -7.10 -2.96
C VAL A 28 5.19 -7.52 -1.85
N LEU A 29 3.98 -6.96 -1.85
CA LEU A 29 2.94 -7.26 -0.85
C LEU A 29 2.19 -8.58 -1.14
N GLY A 30 2.41 -9.21 -2.30
CA GLY A 30 1.69 -10.42 -2.70
C GLY A 30 0.18 -10.19 -2.88
N ILE A 31 -0.25 -8.99 -3.28
CA ILE A 31 -1.65 -8.64 -3.48
C ILE A 31 -1.92 -8.12 -4.88
N ASN A 32 -3.18 -8.14 -5.31
CA ASN A 32 -3.57 -7.52 -6.56
C ASN A 32 -3.35 -5.98 -6.50
N ARG A 33 -2.81 -5.38 -7.56
CA ARG A 33 -2.61 -3.92 -7.68
C ARG A 33 -3.88 -3.11 -7.42
N ASN A 34 -5.04 -3.59 -7.85
CA ASN A 34 -6.32 -2.92 -7.60
C ASN A 34 -6.69 -2.96 -6.11
N THR A 35 -6.35 -4.04 -5.41
CA THR A 35 -6.49 -4.13 -3.94
C THR A 35 -5.55 -3.15 -3.25
N LEU A 36 -4.29 -3.08 -3.67
CA LEU A 36 -3.34 -2.08 -3.18
C LEU A 36 -3.88 -0.66 -3.37
N ARG A 37 -4.30 -0.31 -4.58
CA ARG A 37 -4.87 1.02 -4.89
C ARG A 37 -6.06 1.37 -4.00
N LYS A 38 -6.97 0.43 -3.73
CA LYS A 38 -8.11 0.63 -2.81
C LYS A 38 -7.63 0.93 -1.39
N LYS A 39 -6.63 0.18 -0.89
CA LYS A 39 -6.03 0.40 0.44
C LYS A 39 -5.31 1.76 0.51
N LEU A 40 -4.53 2.12 -0.50
CA LEU A 40 -3.84 3.42 -0.55
C LEU A 40 -4.84 4.59 -0.52
N LYS A 41 -5.96 4.49 -1.25
CA LYS A 41 -7.06 5.49 -1.16
C LYS A 41 -7.72 5.51 0.22
N LEU A 42 -7.99 4.34 0.80
CA LEU A 42 -8.59 4.23 2.13
C LEU A 42 -7.75 4.92 3.20
N TYR A 43 -6.42 4.81 3.12
CA TYR A 43 -5.47 5.46 4.03
C TYR A 43 -5.01 6.84 3.56
N GLN A 44 -5.61 7.39 2.49
CA GLN A 44 -5.31 8.72 1.95
C GLN A 44 -3.84 8.92 1.55
N LEU A 45 -3.16 7.84 1.16
CA LEU A 45 -1.78 7.85 0.68
C LEU A 45 -1.66 8.25 -0.80
N ILE A 46 -2.79 8.20 -1.53
CA ILE A 46 -2.92 8.65 -2.92
C ILE A 46 -4.30 9.31 -3.12
N ARG A 47 -4.43 10.11 -4.19
CA ARG A 47 -5.72 10.65 -4.63
C ARG A 47 -6.62 9.59 -5.27
#